data_AF-A0A3B9L6X7-F1
#
_entry.id   AF-A0A3B9L6X7-F1
#
_cell.length_a   1.000
_cell.length_b   1.000
_cell.length_c   1.000
_cell.angle_alpha   90.00
_cell.angle_beta   90.00
_cell.angle_gamma   90.00
#
_symmetry.space_group_name_H-M   'P 1'
#
loop_
_entity.id
_entity.type
_entity.pdbx_description
1 polymer ?
#
loop_
_entity_poly.entity_id
_entity_poly.type
_entity_poly.pdbx_seq_one_letter_code
_entity_poly.pdbx_strand_id
1 'polypeptide(L)' 'QKLEESSKMFQTVKVTLLASLNGYAPAIAVEFGRKVLYSTERPGFSELEDHVKQAKSAK' A
#
# COMPACT_ATOMS: atom_id res chain seq x y z
N GLN A 1 6.78 -12.67 16.17
CA GLN A 1 5.98 -12.69 14.93
C GLN A 1 5.00 -11.51 14.88
N LYS A 2 3.98 -11.41 15.74
CA LYS A 2 3.02 -10.26 15.73
C LYS A 2 3.63 -8.84 15.74
N LEU A 3 4.73 -8.62 16.47
CA LEU A 3 5.39 -7.31 16.55
C LEU A 3 6.03 -6.90 15.21
N GLU A 4 6.60 -7.86 14.48
CA GLU A 4 7.22 -7.63 13.18
C GLU A 4 6.17 -7.37 12.09
N GLU A 5 5.07 -8.13 12.10
CA GLU A 5 3.94 -7.92 11.18
C GLU A 5 3.33 -6.53 11.34
N SER A 6 3.06 -6.10 12.59
CA SER A 6 2.56 -4.75 12.89
C SER A 6 3.55 -3.67 12.47
N SER A 7 4.86 -3.89 12.68
CA SER A 7 5.91 -2.97 12.23
C SER A 7 5.94 -2.84 10.71
N LYS A 8 5.67 -3.92 9.97
CA LYS A 8 5.65 -3.91 8.51
C LYS A 8 4.46 -3.14 7.94
N MET A 9 3.30 -3.27 8.56
CA MET A 9 2.14 -2.45 8.21
C MET A 9 2.41 -0.95 8.44
N PHE A 10 3.03 -0.59 9.57
CA PHE A 10 3.40 0.80 9.83
C PHE A 10 4.42 1.34 8.80
N GLN A 11 5.43 0.55 8.45
CA GLN A 11 6.38 0.90 7.39
C GLN A 11 5.69 1.11 6.04
N THR A 12 4.73 0.26 5.70
CA THR A 12 3.95 0.36 4.46
C THR A 12 3.22 1.69 4.39
N VAL A 13 2.51 2.07 5.46
CA VAL A 13 1.82 3.37 5.55
C VAL A 13 2.82 4.52 5.43
N LYS A 14 3.94 4.46 6.15
CA LYS A 14 4.99 5.49 6.10
C LYS A 14 5.51 5.71 4.68
N VAL A 15 5.80 4.65 3.94
CA VAL A 15 6.34 4.74 2.58
C VAL A 15 5.30 5.32 1.61
N THR A 16 4.04 4.89 1.71
CA THR A 16 2.95 5.46 0.90
C THR A 16 2.77 6.96 1.13
N LEU A 17 2.79 7.38 2.41
CA LEU A 17 2.67 8.80 2.76
C LEU A 17 3.88 9.60 2.28
N LEU A 18 5.10 9.07 2.46
CA LEU A 18 6.31 9.73 1.98
C LEU A 18 6.27 9.90 0.46
N ALA A 19 5.85 8.89 -0.30
CA ALA A 19 5.70 8.99 -1.74
C ALA A 19 4.66 10.06 -2.14
N SER A 20 3.52 10.09 -1.44
CA SER A 20 2.49 11.11 -1.67
C SER A 20 3.04 12.53 -1.40
N LEU A 21 3.80 12.72 -0.32
CA LEU A 21 4.44 13.99 0.03
C LEU A 21 5.51 14.43 -0.98
N ASN A 22 6.15 13.47 -1.66
CA ASN A 22 7.10 13.75 -2.74
C ASN A 22 6.41 14.06 -4.09
N GLY A 23 5.08 14.16 -4.12
CA GLY A 23 4.34 14.53 -5.33
C GLY A 23 4.13 13.40 -6.33
N TYR A 24 4.38 12.14 -5.93
CA TYR A 24 4.03 11.00 -6.77
C TYR A 24 2.52 10.88 -6.93
N ALA A 25 2.08 10.50 -8.14
CA ALA A 25 0.66 10.24 -8.41
C ALA A 25 0.11 9.17 -7.43
N PRO A 26 -1.18 9.24 -7.03
CA PRO A 26 -1.73 8.35 -6.01
C PRO A 26 -1.50 6.85 -6.27
N ALA A 27 -1.64 6.41 -7.54
CA ALA A 27 -1.40 5.02 -7.91
C ALA A 27 0.06 4.59 -7.69
N ILE A 28 1.02 5.48 -7.97
CA ILE A 28 2.44 5.22 -7.77
C ILE A 28 2.80 5.22 -6.28
N ALA A 29 2.21 6.14 -5.50
CA ALA A 29 2.39 6.17 -4.06
C ALA A 29 1.90 4.87 -3.38
N VAL A 30 0.75 4.35 -3.81
CA VAL A 30 0.21 3.06 -3.34
C VAL A 30 1.10 1.88 -3.73
N GLU A 31 1.67 1.88 -4.94
CA GLU A 31 2.58 0.81 -5.38
C GLU A 31 3.87 0.76 -4.57
N PHE A 32 4.42 1.91 -4.18
CA PHE A 32 5.57 1.93 -3.27
C PHE A 32 5.25 1.33 -1.91
N GLY A 33 4.07 1.63 -1.35
CA GLY A 33 3.57 0.96 -0.15
C GLY A 33 3.45 -0.55 -0.33
N ARG A 34 2.81 -1.02 -1.41
CA ARG A 34 2.61 -2.44 -1.71
C ARG A 34 3.94 -3.22 -1.72
N LYS A 35 4.99 -2.64 -2.29
CA LYS A 35 6.34 -3.25 -2.36
C LYS A 35 7.05 -3.37 -1.00
N VAL A 36 6.53 -2.75 0.05
CA VAL A 36 7.09 -2.88 1.40
C VAL A 36 6.69 -4.21 2.03
N LEU A 37 5.47 -4.70 1.81
CA LEU A 37 4.95 -5.96 2.37
C LEU A 37 5.79 -7.18 1.99
N TYR A 38 5.80 -8.22 2.82
CA TYR A 38 6.48 -9.48 2.51
C TYR A 38 5.87 -10.15 1.27
N SER A 39 6.63 -10.95 0.54
CA SER A 39 6.17 -11.56 -0.72
C SER A 39 4.95 -12.45 -0.55
N THR A 40 4.80 -13.09 0.61
CA THR A 40 3.70 -14.00 0.95
C THR A 40 2.37 -13.29 1.23
N GLU A 41 2.42 -12.00 1.56
CA GLU A 41 1.25 -11.19 1.96
C GLU A 41 1.04 -9.98 1.05
N ARG A 42 1.89 -9.81 0.04
CA ARG A 42 1.82 -8.72 -0.92
C ARG A 42 0.72 -9.02 -1.95
N PRO A 43 -0.36 -8.23 -2.00
CA PRO A 43 -1.43 -8.44 -2.98
C PRO A 43 -0.92 -8.21 -4.40
N GLY A 44 -1.62 -8.76 -5.39
CA GLY A 44 -1.35 -8.48 -6.79
C GLY A 44 -1.60 -7.00 -7.13
N PHE A 45 -0.99 -6.50 -8.23
CA PHE A 45 -1.26 -5.13 -8.68
C PHE A 45 -2.75 -4.95 -9.04
N SER A 46 -3.28 -5.84 -9.87
CA SER A 46 -4.69 -5.81 -10.28
C SER A 46 -5.65 -5.97 -9.09
N GLU A 47 -5.34 -6.88 -8.17
CA GLU A 47 -6.14 -7.10 -6.95
C GLU A 47 -6.23 -5.82 -6.11
N LEU A 48 -5.09 -5.14 -5.89
CA LEU A 48 -5.06 -3.90 -5.13
C LEU A 48 -5.78 -2.77 -5.87
N GLU A 49 -5.61 -2.67 -7.19
CA GLU A 49 -6.28 -1.66 -8.01
C GLU A 49 -7.80 -1.81 -7.97
N ASP A 50 -8.30 -3.04 -8.13
CA ASP A 50 -9.72 -3.35 -8.07
C ASP A 50 -10.30 -3.00 -6.70
N HIS A 51 -9.59 -3.34 -5.63
CA HIS A 51 -9.99 -3.00 -4.26
C HIS A 51 -10.06 -1.49 -4.03
N VAL A 52 -9.06 -0.72 -4.51
CA VAL A 52 -9.03 0.74 -4.37
C VAL A 52 -10.13 1.42 -5.20
N LYS A 53 -10.45 0.89 -6.40
CA LYS A 53 -11.56 1.39 -7.23
C LYS A 53 -12.90 1.14 -6.56
N GLN A 54 -13.14 -0.07 -6.04
CA GLN A 54 -14.36 -0.41 -5.31
C GLN A 54 -14.55 0.49 -4.08
N ALA A 55 -13.49 0.76 -3.32
CA ALA A 55 -13.53 1.66 -2.18
C ALA A 55 -13.94 3.11 -2.55
N LYS A 56 -13.61 3.59 -3.76
CA LYS A 56 -14.04 4.90 -4.26
C LYS A 56 -15.49 4.92 -4.71
N SER A 57 -16.00 3.81 -5.26
CA SER A 57 -17.38 3.67 -5.71
C SER A 57 -18.38 3.45 -4.57
N ALA A 58 -17.90 3.00 -3.41
CA ALA A 58 -18.70 2.85 -2.18
C ALA A 58 -18.94 4.18 -1.44
N LYS A 59 -18.69 5.33 -2.09
CA LYS A 59 -18.90 6.67 -1.56
C LYS A 59 -20.11 7.34 -2.17
#